data_AF-A0A259HUM9-F1
#
_entry.id   AF-A0A259HUM9-F1
#
_cell.length_a   1.000
_cell.length_b   1.000
_cell.length_c   1.000
_cell.angle_alpha   90.00
_cell.angle_beta   90.00
_cell.angle_gamma   90.00
#
_symmetry.space_group_name_H-M   'P 1'
#
loop_
_entity.id
_entity.type
_entity.pdbx_description
1 polymer ?
#
loop_
_entity_poly.entity_id
_entity_poly.type
_entity_poly.pdbx_seq_one_letter_code
_entity_poly.pdbx_strand_id
1 'polypeptide(L)'
;MITLFIGTSAFAAPNDAPYKSINALKKAYQQSNQITWSKYASYQKASLVKAGMTTELFYTLDGDFIGSSKTFAYDKLPKNALNQMAVKYAYPEFELVKFIEFVNADNE
;
A
#
# COMPACT_ATOMS: atom_id res chain seq x y z
N MET A 1 3.94 29.36 49.17
CA MET A 1 3.78 29.03 47.74
C MET A 1 4.70 27.85 47.45
N ILE A 2 4.16 26.64 47.31
CA ILE A 2 4.94 25.42 47.05
C ILE A 2 4.77 25.08 45.57
N THR A 3 5.87 25.11 44.81
CA THR A 3 5.90 24.76 43.38
C THR A 3 6.08 23.25 43.25
N LEU A 4 5.05 22.53 42.81
CA LEU A 4 5.17 21.17 42.31
C LEU A 4 5.65 21.21 40.86
N PHE A 5 6.86 20.73 40.59
CA PHE A 5 7.28 20.36 39.24
C PHE A 5 6.81 18.92 38.98
N ILE A 6 5.63 18.78 38.38
CA ILE A 6 5.18 17.48 37.85
C ILE A 6 5.82 17.34 36.46
N GLY A 7 7.06 16.85 36.43
CA GLY A 7 7.69 16.42 35.20
C GLY A 7 7.08 15.10 34.75
N THR A 8 5.86 15.12 34.18
CA THR A 8 5.41 13.98 33.38
C THR A 8 6.16 14.03 32.06
N SER A 9 7.37 13.44 32.02
CA SER A 9 7.93 12.98 30.76
C SER A 9 7.06 11.82 30.28
N ALA A 10 5.99 12.15 29.55
CA ALA A 10 5.36 11.19 28.68
C ALA A 10 6.38 10.90 27.57
N PHE A 11 7.22 9.89 27.77
CA PHE A 11 7.87 9.23 26.66
C PHE A 11 6.73 8.62 25.84
N ALA A 12 6.40 9.26 24.72
CA ALA A 12 5.51 8.68 23.73
C ALA A 12 6.11 7.31 23.35
N ALA A 13 5.48 6.23 23.81
CA ALA A 13 5.81 4.90 23.35
C ALA A 13 5.67 4.91 21.82
N PRO A 14 6.58 4.26 21.06
CA PRO A 14 6.41 4.12 19.63
C PRO A 14 5.02 3.51 19.40
N ASN A 15 4.30 4.08 18.46
CA ASN A 15 2.86 3.89 18.27
C ASN A 15 2.55 2.40 17.96
N ASP A 16 2.36 1.57 18.99
CA ASP A 16 2.05 0.14 18.85
C ASP A 16 0.60 -0.13 18.36
N ALA A 17 -0.21 0.92 18.30
CA ALA A 17 -1.61 0.85 17.87
C ALA A 17 -1.77 0.42 16.40
N PRO A 18 -1.07 1.00 15.40
CA PRO A 18 -1.11 0.53 14.01
C PRO A 18 -0.67 -0.93 13.86
N TYR A 19 0.43 -1.34 14.51
CA TYR A 19 0.94 -2.71 14.41
C TYR A 19 -0.06 -3.76 14.94
N LYS A 20 -0.67 -3.49 16.09
CA LYS A 20 -1.73 -4.36 16.66
C LYS A 20 -2.97 -4.41 15.77
N SER A 21 -3.35 -3.27 15.20
CA SER A 21 -4.50 -3.15 14.29
C SER A 21 -4.26 -3.94 13.00
N ILE A 22 -3.07 -3.86 12.42
CA ILE A 22 -2.70 -4.66 11.25
C ILE A 22 -2.63 -6.15 11.56
N ASN A 23 -2.13 -6.55 12.73
CA ASN A 23 -2.10 -7.98 13.07
C ASN A 23 -3.52 -8.52 13.31
N ALA A 24 -4.43 -7.73 13.89
CA ALA A 24 -5.84 -8.07 13.97
C ALA A 24 -6.48 -8.16 12.58
N LEU A 25 -6.14 -7.22 11.68
CA LEU A 25 -6.61 -7.21 10.29
C LEU A 25 -6.08 -8.43 9.54
N LYS A 26 -4.77 -8.69 9.56
CA LYS A 26 -4.16 -9.91 9.03
C LYS A 26 -4.87 -11.15 9.54
N LYS A 27 -5.15 -11.26 10.84
CA LYS A 27 -5.82 -12.41 11.42
C LYS A 27 -7.26 -12.56 10.92
N ALA A 28 -8.04 -11.47 10.89
CA ALA A 28 -9.41 -11.46 10.39
C ALA A 28 -9.49 -11.79 8.90
N TYR A 29 -8.56 -11.26 8.11
CA TYR A 29 -8.54 -11.42 6.66
C TYR A 29 -7.78 -12.65 6.17
N GLN A 30 -6.89 -13.28 6.97
CA GLN A 30 -6.32 -14.60 6.67
C GLN A 30 -7.36 -15.72 6.79
N GLN A 31 -8.39 -15.53 7.64
CA GLN A 31 -9.54 -16.44 7.68
C GLN A 31 -10.43 -16.31 6.43
N SER A 32 -10.32 -15.19 5.71
CA SER A 32 -10.92 -14.99 4.41
C SER A 32 -9.91 -15.42 3.35
N ASN A 33 -10.19 -16.46 2.57
CA ASN A 33 -9.30 -16.96 1.50
C ASN A 33 -9.02 -15.95 0.36
N GLN A 34 -9.32 -14.67 0.55
CA GLN A 34 -9.25 -13.61 -0.46
C GLN A 34 -8.01 -12.72 -0.35
N ILE A 35 -7.25 -12.77 0.76
CA ILE A 35 -6.07 -11.90 0.95
C ILE A 35 -4.79 -12.70 1.23
N THR A 36 -3.78 -12.48 0.40
CA THR A 36 -2.42 -13.03 0.56
C THR A 36 -1.49 -11.97 1.11
N TRP A 37 -0.89 -12.22 2.28
CA TRP A 37 0.09 -11.32 2.87
C TRP A 37 1.52 -11.74 2.53
N SER A 38 2.37 -10.75 2.26
CA SER A 38 3.80 -10.94 2.02
C SER A 38 4.60 -9.89 2.79
N LYS A 39 5.66 -10.31 3.47
CA LYS A 39 6.55 -9.42 4.21
C LYS A 39 7.87 -9.27 3.45
N TYR A 40 8.32 -8.03 3.29
CA TYR A 40 9.58 -7.66 2.69
C TYR A 40 10.48 -6.96 3.73
N ALA A 41 11.72 -6.65 3.35
CA ALA A 41 12.71 -6.08 4.27
C ALA A 41 12.29 -4.72 4.87
N SER A 42 11.56 -3.90 4.11
CA SER A 42 11.17 -2.53 4.53
C SER A 42 9.66 -2.30 4.60
N TYR A 43 8.85 -3.23 4.13
CA TYR A 43 7.40 -3.08 4.07
C TYR A 43 6.70 -4.43 4.09
N GLN A 44 5.39 -4.39 4.26
CA GLN A 44 4.50 -5.53 4.15
C GLN A 44 3.40 -5.22 3.15
N LYS A 45 2.97 -6.25 2.42
CA LYS A 45 2.00 -6.15 1.35
C LYS A 45 0.84 -7.10 1.60
N ALA A 46 -0.38 -6.61 1.43
CA ALA A 46 -1.58 -7.44 1.30
C ALA A 46 -2.01 -7.45 -0.16
N SER A 47 -2.19 -8.62 -0.76
CA SER A 47 -2.72 -8.78 -2.11
C SER A 47 -4.12 -9.35 -2.03
N LEU A 48 -5.08 -8.63 -2.59
CA LEU A 48 -6.49 -8.98 -2.68
C LEU A 48 -6.84 -9.15 -4.15
N VAL A 49 -7.45 -10.27 -4.51
CA VAL A 49 -8.06 -10.45 -5.84
C VAL A 49 -9.56 -10.29 -5.70
N LYS A 50 -10.13 -9.26 -6.34
CA LYS A 50 -11.58 -9.02 -6.36
C LYS A 50 -12.05 -8.81 -7.79
N ALA A 51 -13.01 -9.63 -8.23
CA ALA A 51 -13.56 -9.58 -9.58
C ALA A 51 -12.50 -9.63 -10.70
N GLY A 52 -11.44 -10.42 -10.52
CA GLY A 52 -10.33 -10.56 -11.47
C GLY A 52 -9.33 -9.40 -11.48
N MET A 53 -9.54 -8.36 -10.66
CA MET A 53 -8.58 -7.28 -10.47
C MET A 53 -7.77 -7.51 -9.19
N THR A 54 -6.46 -7.42 -9.31
CA THR A 54 -5.55 -7.49 -8.17
C THR A 54 -5.40 -6.09 -7.57
N THR A 55 -5.73 -5.97 -6.29
CA THR A 55 -5.48 -4.79 -5.48
C THR A 55 -4.42 -5.14 -4.45
N GLU A 56 -3.37 -4.34 -4.37
CA GLU A 56 -2.31 -4.50 -3.38
C GLU A 56 -2.36 -3.32 -2.40
N LEU A 57 -2.17 -3.60 -1.12
CA LEU A 57 -2.09 -2.60 -0.06
C LEU A 57 -0.69 -2.70 0.55
N PHE A 58 -0.02 -1.57 0.68
CA PHE A 58 1.35 -1.47 1.17
C PHE A 58 1.35 -0.78 2.52
N TYR A 59 2.09 -1.35 3.47
CA TYR A 59 2.23 -0.81 4.81
C TYR A 59 3.70 -0.86 5.24
N THR A 60 4.09 0.07 6.10
CA THR A 60 5.38 0.01 6.80
C THR A 60 5.40 -1.20 7.74
N LEU A 61 6.58 -1.56 8.26
CA LEU A 61 6.70 -2.64 9.24
C LEU A 61 5.97 -2.32 10.55
N ASP A 62 5.89 -1.04 10.91
CA ASP A 62 5.19 -0.50 12.07
C ASP A 62 3.67 -0.45 11.86
N GLY A 63 3.24 -0.56 10.61
CA GLY A 63 1.85 -0.70 10.21
C GLY A 63 1.17 0.59 9.79
N ASP A 64 1.95 1.59 9.42
CA ASP A 64 1.44 2.76 8.74
C ASP A 64 1.12 2.43 7.30
N PHE A 65 0.01 2.96 6.79
CA PHE A 65 -0.35 2.78 5.38
C PHE A 65 0.59 3.59 4.50
N ILE A 66 1.18 2.95 3.51
CA ILE A 66 2.05 3.58 2.51
C ILE A 66 1.22 3.99 1.28
N GLY A 67 0.30 3.11 0.87
CA GLY A 67 -0.49 3.31 -0.33
C GLY A 67 -1.11 2.00 -0.83
N SER A 68 -1.82 2.10 -1.94
CA SER A 68 -2.44 0.98 -2.63
C SER A 68 -2.07 0.97 -4.10
N SER A 69 -2.01 -0.20 -4.71
CA SER A 69 -2.00 -0.36 -6.15
C SER A 69 -3.19 -1.18 -6.59
N LYS A 70 -3.72 -0.92 -7.78
CA LYS A 70 -4.69 -1.82 -8.41
C LYS A 70 -4.37 -1.99 -9.88
N THR A 71 -4.66 -3.16 -10.42
CA THR A 71 -4.62 -3.37 -11.86
C THR A 71 -5.58 -2.40 -12.53
N PHE A 72 -5.08 -1.67 -13.53
CA PHE A 72 -5.86 -0.69 -14.28
C PHE A 72 -6.11 -1.19 -15.70
N ALA A 73 -7.27 -0.89 -16.26
CA ALA A 73 -7.63 -1.36 -17.58
C ALA A 73 -7.02 -0.45 -18.66
N TYR A 74 -6.49 -1.05 -19.73
CA TYR A 74 -5.82 -0.33 -20.83
C TYR A 74 -6.71 0.72 -21.49
N ASP A 75 -7.98 0.39 -21.69
CA ASP A 75 -9.00 1.24 -22.31
C ASP A 75 -9.35 2.49 -21.50
N LYS A 76 -8.96 2.53 -20.22
CA LYS A 76 -9.16 3.67 -19.32
C LYS A 76 -8.00 4.67 -19.36
N LEU A 77 -6.93 4.41 -20.11
CA LEU A 77 -5.77 5.29 -20.14
C LEU A 77 -5.98 6.51 -21.04
N PRO A 78 -5.47 7.69 -20.65
CA PRO A 78 -5.47 8.86 -21.52
C PRO A 78 -4.68 8.60 -22.81
N LYS A 79 -5.23 9.02 -23.96
CA LYS A 79 -4.58 8.87 -25.27
C LYS A 79 -3.15 9.44 -25.29
N ASN A 80 -2.89 10.53 -24.58
CA ASN A 80 -1.56 11.12 -24.50
C ASN A 80 -0.55 10.17 -23.82
N ALA A 81 -0.96 9.46 -22.76
CA ALA A 81 -0.10 8.49 -22.09
C ALA A 81 0.23 7.30 -23.02
N LEU A 82 -0.77 6.81 -23.76
CA LEU A 82 -0.59 5.76 -24.76
C LEU A 82 0.41 6.17 -25.85
N ASN A 83 0.29 7.38 -26.38
CA ASN A 83 1.19 7.90 -27.40
C ASN A 83 2.63 8.05 -26.88
N GLN A 84 2.80 8.60 -25.67
CA GLN A 84 4.13 8.74 -25.07
C GLN A 84 4.80 7.39 -24.81
N MET A 85 4.03 6.40 -24.37
CA MET A 85 4.52 5.03 -24.20
C MET A 85 4.94 4.42 -25.54
N ALA A 86 4.12 4.54 -26.58
CA ALA A 86 4.43 3.99 -27.90
C ALA A 86 5.69 4.60 -28.54
N VAL A 87 5.99 5.87 -28.23
CA VAL A 87 7.21 6.55 -28.71
C VAL A 87 8.44 6.15 -27.89
N LYS A 88 8.32 6.07 -26.56
CA LYS A 88 9.47 5.81 -25.67
C LYS A 88 9.80 4.33 -25.49
N TYR A 89 8.81 3.45 -25.59
CA TYR A 89 8.91 2.02 -25.30
C TYR A 89 8.33 1.23 -26.46
N ALA A 90 9.02 1.29 -27.60
CA ALA A 90 8.58 0.65 -28.83
C ALA A 90 8.85 -0.87 -28.80
N TYR A 91 7.95 -1.62 -29.41
CA TYR A 91 8.15 -3.02 -29.76
C TYR A 91 9.19 -3.13 -30.90
N PRO A 92 10.06 -4.16 -30.95
CA PRO A 92 10.09 -5.37 -30.11
C PRO A 92 10.90 -5.27 -28.83
N GLU A 93 11.59 -4.16 -28.59
CA GLU A 93 12.50 -4.03 -27.45
C GLU A 93 11.76 -4.07 -26.10
N PHE A 94 10.53 -3.56 -26.08
CA PHE A 94 9.68 -3.55 -24.89
C PHE A 94 8.33 -4.21 -25.15
N GLU A 95 7.91 -5.07 -24.22
CA GLU A 95 6.58 -5.67 -24.19
C GLU A 95 5.78 -5.10 -23.01
N LEU A 96 4.54 -4.71 -23.31
CA LEU A 96 3.63 -4.18 -22.31
C LEU A 96 3.03 -5.30 -21.47
N VAL A 97 3.46 -5.39 -20.20
CA VAL A 97 3.03 -6.46 -19.30
C VAL A 97 1.75 -6.11 -18.52
N LYS A 98 1.65 -4.90 -17.96
CA LYS A 98 0.51 -4.49 -17.14
C LYS A 98 0.42 -2.98 -16.94
N PHE A 99 -0.78 -2.52 -16.61
CA PHE A 99 -1.03 -1.18 -16.07
C PHE A 99 -1.46 -1.29 -14.61
N ILE A 100 -0.94 -0.36 -13.82
CA ILE A 100 -1.33 -0.21 -12.42
C ILE A 100 -1.63 1.26 -12.16
N GLU A 101 -2.66 1.49 -11.35
CA GLU A 101 -2.85 2.76 -10.68
C GLU A 101 -2.27 2.60 -9.27
N PHE A 102 -1.40 3.52 -8.86
CA PHE A 102 -0.89 3.60 -7.51
C PHE A 102 -1.45 4.87 -6.87
N VAL A 103 -1.95 4.73 -5.64
CA VAL A 103 -2.47 5.82 -4.84
C VAL A 103 -1.74 5.79 -3.50
N ASN A 104 -1.09 6.89 -3.13
CA ASN A 104 -0.37 6.98 -1.87
C ASN A 104 -1.32 7.12 -0.66
N ALA A 105 -0.75 7.21 0.55
CA ALA A 105 -1.53 7.40 1.77
C ALA A 105 -2.33 8.71 1.80
N ASP A 106 -1.92 9.72 1.03
CA ASP A 106 -2.53 11.05 0.94
C ASP A 106 -3.62 11.12 -0.17
N ASN A 107 -3.92 10.00 -0.82
CA ASN A 107 -4.84 9.88 -1.97
C ASN A 107 -4.37 10.62 -3.23
N GLU A 108 -3.07 10.71 -3.43
CA GLU A 108 -2.43 11.23 -4.65
C GLU A 108 -1.98 10.11 -5.60
#